data_AF-A0A7L5UI69-F1
#
_entry.id   AF-A0A7L5UI69-F1
#
_cell.length_a   1.000
_cell.length_b   1.000
_cell.length_c   1.000
_cell.angle_alpha   90.00
_cell.angle_beta   90.00
_cell.angle_gamma   90.00
#
_symmetry.space_group_name_H-M   'P 1'
#
loop_
_entity.id
_entity.type
_entity.pdbx_description
1 polymer ?
#
loop_
_entity_poly.entity_id
_entity_poly.type
_entity_poly.pdbx_seq_one_letter_code
_entity_poly.pdbx_strand_id
1 'polypeptide(L)'
;MFYNNYDHVHGEDKWGLVGQVGDPFREDQILAISCAKCQAKKLIIAERNWMATNNDHSQRYQIVVACLNCGAVDEFIANDGRENKNSKLKFAKVIPKKTDLVQTKKG
;
A
#
# COMPACT_ATOMS: atom_id res chain seq x y z
N MET A 1 -10.71 36.05 -9.39
CA MET A 1 -10.11 34.97 -10.18
C MET A 1 -8.99 34.38 -9.36
N PHE A 2 -9.14 33.13 -8.90
CA PHE A 2 -8.06 32.36 -8.30
C PHE A 2 -8.08 31.00 -8.99
N TYR A 3 -7.12 30.78 -9.89
CA TYR A 3 -6.90 29.50 -10.55
C TYR A 3 -6.09 28.62 -9.60
N ASN A 4 -6.73 27.66 -8.95
CA ASN A 4 -6.02 26.56 -8.33
C ASN A 4 -5.91 25.45 -9.37
N ASN A 5 -4.73 25.31 -9.97
CA ASN A 5 -4.34 24.14 -10.73
C ASN A 5 -4.23 22.95 -9.77
N TYR A 6 -5.27 22.12 -9.70
CA TYR A 6 -5.33 20.86 -8.96
C TYR A 6 -4.79 19.67 -9.78
N ASP A 7 -3.87 19.88 -10.72
CA ASP A 7 -3.55 18.86 -11.72
C ASP A 7 -2.55 17.77 -11.29
N HIS A 8 -2.08 17.73 -10.03
CA HIS A 8 -0.94 16.86 -9.69
C HIS A 8 -1.03 16.12 -8.34
N VAL A 9 -2.22 15.88 -7.77
CA VAL A 9 -2.33 15.13 -6.50
C VAL A 9 -3.31 13.97 -6.61
N HIS A 10 -2.89 12.91 -7.30
CA HIS A 10 -3.58 11.61 -7.22
C HIS A 10 -3.29 10.95 -5.87
N GLY A 11 -4.23 11.08 -4.93
CA GLY A 11 -4.20 10.37 -3.66
C GLY A 11 -4.98 11.04 -2.52
N GLU A 12 -6.03 11.78 -2.81
CA GLU A 12 -6.93 12.29 -1.76
C GLU A 12 -7.76 11.13 -1.23
N ASP A 13 -7.55 10.77 0.05
CA ASP A 13 -8.59 10.08 0.79
C ASP A 13 -9.79 11.02 0.97
N LYS A 14 -10.96 10.45 1.27
CA LYS A 14 -12.24 11.18 1.46
C LYS A 14 -12.21 12.26 2.56
N TRP A 15 -11.09 12.48 3.24
CA TRP A 15 -10.90 13.43 4.32
C TRP A 15 -9.84 14.51 4.04
N GLY A 16 -9.27 14.55 2.82
CA GLY A 16 -8.32 15.60 2.42
C GLY A 16 -7.00 15.57 3.21
N LEU A 17 -6.67 14.44 3.84
CA LEU A 17 -5.40 14.27 4.52
C LEU A 17 -4.41 13.72 3.49
N VAL A 18 -3.68 14.65 2.86
CA VAL A 18 -2.56 14.32 1.98
C VAL A 18 -1.60 13.42 2.77
N GLY A 19 -1.63 12.13 2.46
CA GLY A 19 -0.56 11.24 2.84
C GLY A 19 0.74 11.86 2.38
N GLN A 20 1.68 12.11 3.29
CA GLN A 20 3.03 12.48 2.88
C GLN A 20 3.43 11.56 1.72
N VAL A 21 3.91 12.17 0.63
CA VAL A 21 4.13 11.58 -0.70
C VAL A 21 5.06 10.34 -0.70
N GLY A 22 5.56 9.90 0.45
CA GLY A 22 6.63 8.92 0.63
C GLY A 22 6.25 7.44 0.72
N ASP A 23 5.01 7.06 1.04
CA ASP A 23 4.67 5.63 1.12
C ASP A 23 4.38 5.06 -0.28
N PRO A 24 5.12 4.03 -0.71
CA PRO A 24 5.02 3.53 -2.06
C PRO A 24 3.91 2.49 -2.23
N PHE A 25 3.24 2.03 -1.16
CA PHE A 25 2.18 1.02 -1.24
C PHE A 25 0.85 1.72 -1.48
N ARG A 26 0.44 1.82 -2.76
CA ARG A 26 -0.81 2.49 -3.18
C ARG A 26 -1.78 1.49 -3.80
N GLU A 27 -3.07 1.84 -3.79
CA GLU A 27 -4.10 1.06 -4.47
C GLU A 27 -3.72 0.74 -5.93
N ASP A 28 -4.20 -0.39 -6.42
CA ASP A 28 -4.00 -0.93 -7.77
C ASP A 28 -2.55 -1.29 -8.14
N GLN A 29 -1.59 -1.16 -7.21
CA GLN A 29 -0.24 -1.66 -7.42
C GLN A 29 -0.12 -3.16 -7.11
N ILE A 30 0.82 -3.81 -7.80
CA ILE A 30 1.05 -5.24 -7.69
C ILE A 30 2.32 -5.51 -6.87
N LEU A 31 2.22 -6.43 -5.92
CA LEU A 31 3.33 -7.00 -5.17
C LEU A 31 3.72 -8.35 -5.75
N ALA A 32 5.00 -8.56 -6.06
CA ALA A 32 5.60 -9.82 -6.51
C ALA A 32 5.74 -10.86 -5.37
N ILE A 33 4.72 -10.96 -4.52
CA ILE A 33 4.65 -11.89 -3.38
C ILE A 33 3.71 -13.05 -3.75
N SER A 34 4.00 -14.25 -3.23
CA SER A 34 3.16 -15.43 -3.47
C SER A 34 1.97 -15.45 -2.53
N CYS A 35 0.79 -15.77 -3.05
CA CYS A 35 -0.42 -15.95 -2.24
C CYS A 35 -0.26 -17.16 -1.31
N ALA A 36 -0.54 -16.97 -0.01
CA ALA A 36 -0.48 -18.05 0.98
C ALA A 36 -1.40 -19.23 0.65
N LYS A 37 -2.56 -18.97 0.01
CA LYS A 37 -3.58 -19.98 -0.31
C LYS A 37 -3.24 -20.79 -1.56
N CYS A 38 -2.99 -20.13 -2.70
CA CYS A 38 -2.83 -20.81 -3.99
C CYS A 38 -1.40 -20.79 -4.56
N GLN A 39 -0.45 -20.16 -3.87
CA GLN A 39 0.96 -20.04 -4.27
C GLN A 39 1.21 -19.31 -5.60
N ALA A 40 0.16 -18.83 -6.28
CA ALA A 40 0.31 -17.94 -7.42
C ALA A 40 1.07 -16.67 -7.00
N LYS A 41 2.01 -16.27 -7.84
CA LYS A 41 2.73 -15.00 -7.68
C LYS A 41 1.80 -13.86 -8.05
N LYS A 42 1.91 -12.75 -7.31
CA LYS A 42 1.21 -11.47 -7.48
C LYS A 42 0.00 -11.31 -6.56
N LEU A 43 0.10 -10.31 -5.69
CA LEU A 43 -0.99 -9.75 -4.92
C LEU A 43 -1.22 -8.31 -5.41
N ILE A 44 -2.47 -7.89 -5.56
CA ILE A 44 -2.81 -6.48 -5.83
C ILE A 44 -3.13 -5.78 -4.51
N ILE A 45 -2.71 -4.53 -4.35
CA ILE A 45 -3.15 -3.68 -3.25
C ILE A 45 -4.59 -3.26 -3.55
N ALA A 46 -5.53 -3.84 -2.81
CA ALA A 46 -6.95 -3.59 -2.99
C ALA A 46 -7.41 -2.36 -2.21
N GLU A 47 -6.86 -2.15 -1.01
CA GLU A 47 -7.22 -1.02 -0.16
C GLU A 47 -6.01 -0.50 0.62
N ARG A 48 -6.03 0.80 0.89
CA ARG A 48 -5.07 1.48 1.76
C ARG A 48 -5.84 2.36 2.74
N ASN A 49 -5.77 2.00 4.01
CA ASN A 49 -6.53 2.68 5.06
C ASN A 49 -5.56 3.37 6.02
N TRP A 50 -5.67 4.70 6.18
CA TRP A 50 -4.93 5.42 7.22
C TRP A 50 -5.37 4.96 8.60
N MET A 51 -4.41 4.71 9.49
CA MET A 51 -4.67 4.27 10.86
C MET A 51 -4.36 5.35 11.88
N ALA A 52 -3.14 5.90 11.83
CA ALA A 52 -2.62 6.85 12.80
C ALA A 52 -1.35 7.53 12.26
N THR A 53 -0.88 8.52 13.00
CA THR A 53 0.47 9.09 12.83
C THR A 53 1.39 8.54 13.92
N ASN A 54 2.57 8.05 13.54
CA ASN A 54 3.60 7.57 14.46
C ASN A 54 4.29 8.73 15.19
N ASN A 55 5.05 8.40 16.24
CA ASN A 55 5.84 9.39 17.00
C ASN A 55 6.91 10.10 16.16
N ASP A 56 7.38 9.47 15.08
CA ASP A 56 8.32 10.05 14.11
C ASP A 56 7.62 10.86 13.00
N HIS A 57 6.34 11.17 13.17
CA HIS A 57 5.47 11.88 12.24
C HIS A 57 5.16 11.15 10.93
N SER A 58 5.63 9.90 10.75
CA SER A 58 5.24 9.09 9.60
C SER A 58 3.78 8.61 9.73
N GLN A 59 3.08 8.49 8.60
CA GLN A 59 1.71 7.98 8.59
C GLN A 59 1.71 6.45 8.51
N ARG A 60 0.92 5.82 9.38
CA ARG A 60 0.73 4.37 9.49
C ARG A 60 -0.53 3.96 8.74
N TYR A 61 -0.42 2.92 7.91
CA TYR A 61 -1.53 2.43 7.09
C TYR A 61 -1.75 0.93 7.25
N GLN A 62 -3.00 0.50 7.20
CA GLN A 62 -3.36 -0.88 6.89
C GLN A 62 -3.41 -1.01 5.37
N ILE A 63 -2.70 -2.00 4.84
CA ILE A 63 -2.68 -2.33 3.41
C ILE A 63 -3.36 -3.68 3.23
N VAL A 64 -4.49 -3.69 2.53
CA VAL A 64 -5.23 -4.90 2.18
C VAL A 64 -4.81 -5.33 0.79
N VAL A 65 -4.43 -6.59 0.65
CA VAL A 65 -3.98 -7.17 -0.61
C VAL A 65 -4.84 -8.35 -1.02
N ALA A 66 -5.11 -8.49 -2.31
CA ALA A 66 -5.89 -9.58 -2.86
C ALA A 66 -5.08 -10.39 -3.88
N CYS A 67 -5.25 -11.71 -3.88
CA CYS A 67 -4.68 -12.57 -4.89
C CYS A 67 -5.46 -12.45 -6.20
N LEU A 68 -4.80 -12.02 -7.27
CA LEU A 68 -5.41 -11.92 -8.61
C LEU A 68 -5.87 -13.27 -9.19
N ASN A 69 -5.37 -14.39 -8.66
CA ASN A 69 -5.71 -15.73 -9.14
C ASN A 69 -6.90 -16.36 -8.41
N CYS A 70 -6.96 -16.26 -7.08
CA CYS A 70 -7.95 -16.98 -6.27
C CYS A 70 -8.81 -16.09 -5.36
N GLY A 71 -8.62 -14.77 -5.42
CA GLY A 71 -9.36 -13.80 -4.61
C GLY A 71 -9.05 -13.83 -3.11
N ALA A 72 -8.10 -14.66 -2.65
CA ALA A 72 -7.72 -14.69 -1.25
C ALA A 72 -7.14 -13.34 -0.81
N VAL A 73 -7.62 -12.85 0.34
CA VAL A 73 -7.20 -11.58 0.93
C VAL A 73 -6.15 -11.82 2.01
N ASP A 74 -5.18 -10.93 2.09
CA ASP A 74 -4.20 -10.83 3.17
C ASP A 74 -3.99 -9.34 3.48
N GLU A 75 -3.28 -9.03 4.56
CA GLU A 75 -3.01 -7.64 4.93
C GLU A 75 -1.73 -7.49 5.74
N PHE A 76 -1.15 -6.30 5.67
CA PHE A 76 -0.02 -5.89 6.48
C PHE A 76 -0.14 -4.41 6.86
N ILE A 77 0.69 -3.97 7.80
CA ILE A 77 0.78 -2.58 8.23
C ILE A 77 2.02 -1.94 7.59
N ALA A 78 1.81 -0.86 6.85
CA ALA A 78 2.89 0.00 6.37
C ALA A 78 3.23 1.05 7.43
N ASN A 79 4.52 1.32 7.62
CA ASN A 79 5.05 2.19 8.69
C ASN A 79 4.52 1.80 10.08
N ASP A 80 4.67 0.52 10.44
CA ASP A 80 4.29 -0.06 11.71
C ASP A 80 5.18 0.47 12.85
N GLY A 81 4.72 1.55 13.49
CA GLY A 81 5.39 2.21 14.61
C GLY A 81 6.55 3.13 14.23
N ARG A 82 7.09 3.01 13.01
CA ARG A 82 8.15 3.87 12.47
C ARG A 82 8.15 3.87 10.95
N GLU A 83 8.61 4.96 10.34
CA GLU A 83 8.81 5.08 8.90
C GLU A 83 9.65 3.93 8.32
N ASN A 84 9.22 3.40 7.17
CA ASN A 84 9.87 2.32 6.42
C ASN A 84 9.97 0.98 7.17
N LYS A 85 9.22 0.79 8.27
CA LYS A 85 9.07 -0.50 8.94
C LYS A 85 7.70 -1.08 8.62
N ASN A 86 7.67 -2.16 7.85
CA ASN A 86 6.42 -2.85 7.54
C ASN A 86 6.24 -4.08 8.43
N SER A 87 4.99 -4.41 8.76
CA SER A 87 4.66 -5.68 9.39
C SER A 87 4.71 -6.83 8.39
N LYS A 88 4.66 -8.06 8.89
CA LYS A 88 4.41 -9.24 8.05
C LYS A 88 2.96 -9.24 7.57
N LEU A 89 2.75 -9.80 6.38
CA LEU A 89 1.44 -10.29 5.95
C LEU A 89 0.89 -11.30 6.96
N LYS A 90 -0.39 -11.18 7.31
CA LYS A 90 -1.05 -12.04 8.30
C LYS A 90 -0.99 -13.52 7.92
N PHE A 91 -1.21 -13.87 6.65
CA PHE A 91 -1.23 -15.26 6.19
C PHE A 91 0.09 -15.69 5.55
N ALA A 92 0.63 -14.90 4.61
CA ALA A 92 1.86 -15.27 3.91
C ALA A 92 3.13 -15.19 4.79
N LYS A 93 3.07 -14.48 5.93
CA LYS A 93 4.18 -14.27 6.89
C LYS A 93 5.44 -13.59 6.31
N VAL A 94 5.35 -13.05 5.09
CA VAL A 94 6.39 -12.26 4.42
C VAL A 94 6.24 -10.79 4.79
N ILE A 95 7.35 -10.06 4.96
CA ILE A 95 7.35 -8.59 5.13
C ILE A 95 7.45 -7.95 3.73
N PRO A 96 6.41 -7.25 3.25
CA PRO A 96 6.47 -6.57 1.96
C PRO A 96 7.50 -5.44 1.96
N LYS A 97 8.27 -5.34 0.89
CA LYS A 97 9.31 -4.32 0.66
C LYS A 97 9.00 -3.52 -0.59
N LYS A 98 9.60 -2.34 -0.70
CA LYS A 98 9.48 -1.49 -1.91
C LYS A 98 9.94 -2.22 -3.18
N THR A 99 10.90 -3.14 -3.06
CA THR A 99 11.40 -3.98 -4.15
C THR A 99 10.40 -5.03 -4.63
N ASP A 100 9.37 -5.34 -3.83
CA ASP A 100 8.33 -6.28 -4.21
C ASP A 100 7.28 -5.61 -5.12
N LEU A 101 7.25 -4.28 -5.19
CA LEU A 101 6.36 -3.55 -6.08
C LEU A 101 6.79 -3.77 -7.54
N VAL A 102 5.87 -4.30 -8.33
CA VAL A 102 6.05 -4.47 -9.78
C VAL A 102 5.94 -3.10 -10.43
N GLN A 103 7.03 -2.62 -11.03
CA GLN A 103 6.98 -1.42 -11.86
C GLN A 103 6.07 -1.67 -13.06
N THR A 104 4.88 -1.07 -13.05
CA THR A 104 4.08 -0.94 -14.27
C THR A 104 4.78 0.08 -15.15
N LYS A 105 5.55 -0.38 -16.14
CA LYS A 105 5.97 0.49 -17.24
C LYS A 105 4.69 1.02 -17.90
N LYS A 106 4.39 2.31 -17.72
CA LYS A 106 3.39 2.98 -18.56
C LYS A 106 3.95 2.95 -19.98
N GLY A 107 3.33 2.13 -20.84
CA GLY A 107 3.59 2.12 -22.28
C GLY A 107 2.93 3.30 -22.96
#